data_AF-A0A0F9ID43-F1
#
_entry.id   AF-A0A0F9ID43-F1
#
_cell.length_a   1.000
_cell.length_b   1.000
_cell.length_c   1.000
_cell.angle_alpha   90.00
_cell.angle_beta   90.00
_cell.angle_gamma   90.00
#
_symmetry.space_group_name_H-M   'P 1'
#
loop_
_entity.id
_entity.type
_entity.pdbx_description
1 polymer ?
#
loop_
_entity_poly.entity_id
_entity_poly.type
_entity_poly.pdbx_seq_one_letter_code
_entity_poly.pdbx_strand_id
1 'polypeptide(L)'
;MTPTETIFEHWNSKKVRGNKWKGHKVLLPHMKTAIQKALKQYGLEILKQAVDNYAKVLLGREYKWSYAWTLFEFFTRHKPEQRQELQLYRWIDFYEEDYYSEGHIKKQQHKREIERAKKDLYDHYNEFPTERLEKMKQDRYYKAYFNVIDKIIAERTIHPNTDED
;
A
#
# COMPACT_ATOMS: atom_id res chain seq x y z
N MET A 1 -16.27 -16.27 -25.01
CA MET A 1 -15.31 -15.26 -24.53
C MET A 1 -14.59 -15.85 -23.32
N THR A 2 -13.27 -15.83 -23.30
CA THR A 2 -12.46 -16.36 -22.20
C THR A 2 -12.44 -15.37 -21.02
N PRO A 3 -12.21 -15.81 -19.77
CA PRO A 3 -12.12 -14.89 -18.62
C PRO A 3 -11.07 -13.79 -18.81
N THR A 4 -9.97 -14.09 -19.52
CA THR A 4 -8.93 -13.11 -19.85
C THR A 4 -9.43 -12.04 -20.83
N GLU A 5 -10.17 -12.43 -21.86
CA GLU A 5 -10.82 -11.50 -22.79
C GLU A 5 -11.87 -10.65 -22.07
N THR A 6 -12.66 -11.24 -21.16
CA THR A 6 -13.65 -10.52 -20.36
C THR A 6 -13.01 -9.40 -19.52
N ILE A 7 -11.86 -9.66 -18.87
CA ILE A 7 -11.14 -8.61 -18.12
C ILE A 7 -10.59 -7.53 -19.05
N PHE A 8 -10.05 -7.91 -20.21
CA PHE A 8 -9.53 -6.96 -21.19
C PHE A 8 -10.63 -6.03 -21.72
N GLU A 9 -11.79 -6.56 -22.08
CA GLU A 9 -12.95 -5.78 -22.49
C GLU A 9 -13.48 -4.91 -21.36
N HIS A 10 -13.56 -5.45 -20.13
CA HIS A 10 -13.99 -4.67 -18.97
C HIS A 10 -13.06 -3.48 -18.71
N TRP A 11 -11.74 -3.65 -18.82
CA TRP A 11 -10.78 -2.55 -18.76
C TRP A 11 -11.03 -1.52 -19.86
N ASN A 12 -11.21 -1.96 -21.10
CA ASN A 12 -11.44 -1.05 -22.23
C ASN A 12 -12.78 -0.32 -22.16
N SER A 13 -13.78 -0.92 -21.52
CA SER A 13 -15.10 -0.30 -21.31
C SER A 13 -15.03 0.99 -20.48
N LYS A 14 -13.99 1.16 -19.64
CA LYS A 14 -13.80 2.37 -18.81
C LYS A 14 -13.20 3.54 -19.60
N LYS A 15 -12.82 3.31 -20.85
CA LYS A 15 -12.28 4.36 -21.71
C LYS A 15 -13.39 5.32 -22.14
N VAL A 16 -13.41 6.49 -21.52
CA VAL A 16 -14.24 7.62 -21.95
C VAL A 16 -13.38 8.63 -22.72
N ARG A 17 -13.94 9.23 -23.78
CA ARG A 17 -13.23 10.20 -24.65
C ARG A 17 -12.74 11.39 -23.80
N GLY A 18 -11.44 11.68 -23.87
CA GLY A 18 -10.82 12.81 -23.16
C GLY A 18 -10.29 12.50 -21.75
N ASN A 19 -10.42 11.26 -21.26
CA ASN A 19 -10.04 10.91 -19.90
C ASN A 19 -8.63 10.27 -19.81
N LYS A 20 -8.06 10.28 -18.60
CA LYS A 20 -6.71 9.77 -18.28
C LYS A 20 -6.53 8.25 -18.49
N TRP A 21 -7.63 7.52 -18.68
CA TRP A 21 -7.66 6.05 -18.77
C TRP A 21 -6.82 5.51 -19.94
N LYS A 22 -5.95 4.55 -19.65
CA LYS A 22 -5.02 3.94 -20.63
C LYS A 22 -5.61 2.67 -21.22
N GLY A 23 -6.59 2.82 -22.12
CA GLY A 23 -7.17 1.71 -22.89
C GLY A 23 -6.22 1.16 -23.97
N HIS A 24 -6.45 -0.08 -24.38
CA HIS A 24 -5.61 -0.84 -25.32
C HIS A 24 -6.42 -1.32 -26.52
N LYS A 25 -5.84 -1.25 -27.73
CA LYS A 25 -6.51 -1.73 -28.96
C LYS A 25 -6.43 -3.25 -29.12
N VAL A 26 -5.37 -3.86 -28.62
CA VAL A 26 -5.05 -5.28 -28.81
C VAL A 26 -4.55 -5.85 -27.49
N LEU A 27 -4.99 -7.07 -27.19
CA LEU A 27 -4.51 -7.82 -26.04
C LEU A 27 -3.15 -8.46 -26.38
N LEU A 28 -2.06 -7.82 -25.93
CA LEU A 28 -0.71 -8.34 -26.17
C LEU A 28 -0.35 -9.50 -25.23
N PRO A 29 0.60 -10.40 -25.60
CA PRO A 29 0.93 -11.59 -24.83
C PRO A 29 1.29 -11.31 -23.36
N HIS A 30 2.09 -10.27 -23.09
CA HIS A 30 2.47 -9.91 -21.72
C HIS A 30 1.27 -9.47 -20.86
N MET A 31 0.29 -8.78 -21.44
CA MET A 31 -0.96 -8.40 -20.75
C MET A 31 -1.79 -9.65 -20.45
N LYS A 32 -1.90 -10.56 -21.43
CA LYS A 32 -2.62 -11.83 -21.28
C LYS A 32 -2.03 -12.64 -20.13
N THR A 33 -0.70 -12.78 -20.07
CA THR A 33 -0.02 -13.48 -18.99
C THR A 33 -0.25 -12.81 -17.63
N ALA A 34 -0.21 -11.47 -17.56
CA ALA A 34 -0.47 -10.75 -16.32
C ALA A 34 -1.89 -10.97 -15.81
N ILE A 35 -2.90 -10.86 -16.69
CA ILE A 35 -4.31 -11.13 -16.36
C ILE A 35 -4.49 -12.57 -15.90
N GLN A 36 -3.92 -13.54 -16.61
CA GLN A 36 -4.03 -14.96 -16.24
C GLN A 36 -3.43 -15.27 -14.88
N LYS A 37 -2.30 -14.65 -14.52
CA LYS A 37 -1.71 -14.80 -13.19
C LYS A 37 -2.63 -14.24 -12.11
N ALA A 38 -3.19 -13.04 -12.32
CA ALA A 38 -4.13 -12.45 -11.38
C ALA A 38 -5.42 -13.27 -11.25
N LEU A 39 -5.95 -13.79 -12.36
CA LEU A 39 -7.17 -14.62 -12.37
C LEU A 39 -7.02 -15.90 -11.54
N LYS A 40 -5.85 -16.54 -11.59
CA LYS A 40 -5.56 -17.73 -10.77
C LYS A 40 -5.58 -17.44 -9.27
N GLN A 41 -5.27 -16.21 -8.88
CA GLN A 41 -5.16 -15.82 -7.48
C GLN A 41 -6.47 -15.26 -6.91
N TYR A 42 -7.20 -14.46 -7.68
CA TYR A 42 -8.33 -13.68 -7.18
C TYR A 42 -9.67 -13.99 -7.86
N GLY A 43 -9.69 -14.68 -9.00
CA GLY A 43 -10.92 -14.96 -9.74
C GLY A 43 -11.46 -13.77 -10.54
N LEU A 44 -12.48 -14.02 -11.38
CA LEU A 44 -12.94 -13.06 -12.39
C LEU A 44 -13.65 -11.83 -11.80
N GLU A 45 -14.64 -12.04 -10.93
CA GLU A 45 -15.48 -10.95 -10.43
C GLU A 45 -14.71 -9.99 -9.52
N ILE A 46 -13.81 -10.51 -8.69
CA ILE A 46 -12.93 -9.69 -7.84
C ILE A 46 -12.05 -8.78 -8.70
N LEU A 47 -11.50 -9.29 -9.80
CA LEU A 47 -10.68 -8.46 -10.69
C LEU A 47 -11.49 -7.41 -11.45
N LYS A 48 -12.74 -7.71 -11.84
CA LYS A 48 -13.63 -6.71 -12.44
C LYS A 48 -13.91 -5.58 -11.45
N GLN A 49 -14.23 -5.93 -10.20
CA GLN A 49 -14.45 -4.95 -9.13
C GLN A 49 -13.20 -4.11 -8.86
N ALA A 50 -12.01 -4.71 -8.86
CA ALA A 50 -10.76 -3.98 -8.72
C ALA A 50 -10.53 -2.97 -9.84
N VAL A 51 -10.86 -3.34 -11.09
CA VAL A 51 -10.82 -2.40 -12.23
C VAL A 51 -11.83 -1.26 -12.05
N ASP A 52 -13.03 -1.54 -11.54
CA ASP A 52 -14.06 -0.53 -11.26
C ASP A 52 -13.62 0.45 -10.18
N ASN A 53 -13.04 -0.04 -9.10
CA ASN A 53 -12.50 0.77 -8.01
C ASN A 53 -11.37 1.69 -8.49
N TYR A 54 -10.47 1.15 -9.33
CA TYR A 54 -9.41 1.94 -9.94
C TYR A 54 -9.94 3.03 -10.86
N ALA A 55 -10.92 2.70 -11.71
CA ALA A 55 -11.58 3.66 -12.58
C ALA A 55 -12.27 4.76 -11.78
N LYS A 56 -12.96 4.41 -10.69
CA LYS A 56 -13.60 5.37 -9.78
C LYS A 56 -12.60 6.41 -9.28
N VAL A 57 -11.48 5.96 -8.71
CA VAL A 57 -10.46 6.87 -8.15
C VAL A 57 -9.71 7.66 -9.22
N LEU A 58 -9.35 7.04 -10.35
CA LEU A 58 -8.60 7.73 -11.40
C LEU A 58 -9.44 8.78 -12.14
N LEU A 59 -10.74 8.52 -12.30
CA LEU A 59 -11.65 9.35 -13.10
C LEU A 59 -12.47 10.33 -12.26
N GLY A 60 -12.69 10.05 -10.97
CA GLY A 60 -13.35 10.97 -10.04
C GLY A 60 -12.53 12.23 -9.79
N ARG A 61 -13.18 13.39 -9.79
CA ARG A 61 -12.54 14.70 -9.59
C ARG A 61 -12.25 14.97 -8.10
N GLU A 62 -13.02 14.33 -7.23
CA GLU A 62 -12.94 14.35 -5.77
C GLU A 62 -11.67 13.67 -5.25
N TYR A 63 -11.06 12.81 -6.05
CA TYR A 63 -9.82 12.11 -5.72
C TYR A 63 -8.62 12.83 -6.34
N LYS A 64 -7.55 13.05 -5.57
CA LYS A 64 -6.31 13.69 -6.05
C LYS A 64 -5.36 12.72 -6.78
N TRP A 65 -5.89 11.67 -7.41
CA TRP A 65 -5.10 10.68 -8.11
C TRP A 65 -4.76 11.14 -9.54
N SER A 66 -3.50 11.45 -9.79
CA SER A 66 -3.05 12.01 -11.08
C SER A 66 -2.41 10.99 -12.01
N TYR A 67 -1.86 9.90 -11.46
CA TYR A 67 -1.01 8.99 -12.22
C TYR A 67 -1.77 7.77 -12.74
N ALA A 68 -1.99 7.74 -14.05
CA ALA A 68 -2.70 6.66 -14.74
C ALA A 68 -1.77 5.48 -15.06
N TRP A 69 -2.24 4.28 -14.77
CA TRP A 69 -1.60 3.01 -15.06
C TRP A 69 -2.19 2.42 -16.32
N THR A 70 -1.33 1.75 -17.08
CA THR A 70 -1.73 0.81 -18.13
C THR A 70 -2.28 -0.48 -17.50
N LEU A 71 -3.06 -1.24 -18.27
CA LEU A 71 -3.51 -2.60 -17.91
C LEU A 71 -2.37 -3.49 -17.37
N PHE A 72 -1.21 -3.47 -18.01
CA PHE A 72 -0.08 -4.29 -17.57
C PHE A 72 0.45 -3.84 -16.20
N GLU A 73 0.63 -2.53 -16.00
CA GLU A 73 1.05 -1.98 -14.70
C GLU A 73 0.02 -2.27 -13.61
N PHE A 74 -1.27 -2.19 -13.91
CA PHE A 74 -2.33 -2.49 -12.96
C PHE A 74 -2.19 -3.89 -12.33
N PHE A 75 -1.79 -4.89 -13.13
CA PHE A 75 -1.60 -6.26 -12.65
C PHE A 75 -0.20 -6.59 -12.15
N THR A 76 0.82 -5.76 -12.43
CA THR A 76 2.22 -6.11 -12.15
C THR A 76 2.96 -5.09 -11.28
N ARG A 77 2.40 -3.91 -11.03
CA ARG A 77 3.08 -2.87 -10.27
C ARG A 77 3.14 -3.26 -8.80
N HIS A 78 4.34 -3.22 -8.24
CA HIS A 78 4.61 -3.43 -6.81
C HIS A 78 4.79 -2.10 -6.08
N LYS A 79 4.63 -2.09 -4.75
CA LYS A 79 5.07 -0.96 -3.93
C LYS A 79 6.61 -0.87 -3.97
N PRO A 80 7.21 0.32 -4.10
CA PRO A 80 8.67 0.48 -4.16
C PRO A 80 9.38 -0.10 -2.92
N GLU A 81 8.76 0.08 -1.75
CA GLU A 81 9.30 -0.31 -0.44
C GLU A 81 8.99 -1.77 -0.07
N GLN A 82 8.04 -2.40 -0.75
CA GLN A 82 7.54 -3.74 -0.45
C GLN A 82 7.31 -4.50 -1.76
N ARG A 83 8.40 -5.04 -2.32
CA ARG A 83 8.39 -5.76 -3.62
C ARG A 83 7.43 -6.96 -3.67
N GLN A 84 6.95 -7.43 -2.52
CA GLN A 84 6.03 -8.57 -2.43
C GLN A 84 4.55 -8.15 -2.52
N GLU A 85 4.21 -6.89 -2.26
CA GLU A 85 2.83 -6.41 -2.32
C GLU A 85 2.52 -5.79 -3.68
N LEU A 86 1.71 -6.50 -4.47
CA LEU A 86 1.10 -5.93 -5.67
C LEU A 86 0.19 -4.77 -5.27
N GLN A 87 0.34 -3.67 -5.97
CA GLN A 87 -0.53 -2.51 -5.80
C GLN A 87 -1.99 -2.82 -6.16
N LEU A 88 -2.23 -3.91 -6.90
CA LEU A 88 -3.55 -4.48 -7.17
C LEU A 88 -4.37 -4.69 -5.88
N TYR A 89 -3.74 -5.07 -4.77
CA TYR A 89 -4.44 -5.34 -3.51
C TYR A 89 -5.23 -4.12 -3.02
N ARG A 90 -4.74 -2.90 -3.26
CA ARG A 90 -5.43 -1.65 -2.91
C ARG A 90 -6.81 -1.49 -3.56
N TRP A 91 -7.00 -2.16 -4.69
CA TRP A 91 -8.23 -2.11 -5.47
C TRP A 91 -9.13 -3.31 -5.20
N ILE A 92 -8.55 -4.41 -4.70
CA ILE A 92 -9.29 -5.59 -4.23
C ILE A 92 -9.89 -5.32 -2.84
N ASP A 93 -9.07 -4.83 -1.91
CA ASP A 93 -9.45 -4.44 -0.55
C ASP A 93 -9.65 -2.91 -0.51
N PHE A 94 -10.61 -2.45 -1.30
CA PHE A 94 -10.82 -1.03 -1.59
C PHE A 94 -11.70 -0.36 -0.53
N TYR A 95 -11.14 0.62 0.17
CA TYR A 95 -11.85 1.56 1.02
C TYR A 95 -11.81 2.95 0.38
N GLU A 96 -12.98 3.51 0.10
CA GLU A 96 -13.07 4.77 -0.62
C GLU A 96 -12.54 5.95 0.21
N GLU A 97 -12.71 5.89 1.54
CA GLU A 97 -12.24 6.91 2.49
C GLU A 97 -10.74 7.18 2.37
N ASP A 98 -9.98 6.14 2.02
CA ASP A 98 -8.52 6.22 1.86
C ASP A 98 -8.09 7.13 0.71
N TYR A 99 -8.99 7.46 -0.22
CA TYR A 99 -8.67 8.24 -1.42
C TYR A 99 -9.24 9.67 -1.40
N TYR A 100 -10.11 9.99 -0.44
CA TYR A 100 -10.62 11.35 -0.27
C TYR A 100 -9.53 12.29 0.19
N SER A 101 -9.45 13.47 -0.43
CA SER A 101 -8.36 14.41 -0.20
C SER A 101 -8.26 14.92 1.24
N GLU A 102 -9.38 15.10 1.96
CA GLU A 102 -9.36 15.46 3.39
C GLU A 102 -8.98 14.27 4.29
N GLY A 103 -9.46 13.07 3.98
CA GLY A 103 -9.13 11.84 4.72
C GLY A 103 -7.64 11.48 4.57
N HIS A 104 -7.08 11.64 3.37
CA HIS A 104 -5.67 11.37 3.10
C HIS A 104 -4.75 12.38 3.81
N ILE A 105 -5.17 13.64 3.95
CA ILE A 105 -4.48 14.66 4.75
C ILE A 105 -4.54 14.31 6.25
N LYS A 106 -5.73 13.98 6.77
CA LYS A 106 -5.92 13.58 8.18
C LYS A 106 -5.17 12.30 8.53
N LYS A 107 -5.16 11.28 7.66
CA LYS A 107 -4.41 10.01 7.84
C LYS A 107 -2.91 10.23 7.79
N GLN A 108 -2.41 11.11 6.91
CA GLN A 108 -1.00 11.52 6.88
C GLN A 108 -0.60 12.31 8.12
N GLN A 109 -1.44 13.23 8.59
CA GLN A 109 -1.23 13.98 9.83
C GLN A 109 -1.22 13.04 11.04
N HIS A 110 -2.22 12.18 11.16
CA HIS A 110 -2.30 11.20 12.25
C HIS A 110 -1.12 10.22 12.26
N LYS A 111 -0.69 9.74 11.09
CA LYS A 111 0.51 8.90 10.97
C LYS A 111 1.77 9.65 11.42
N ARG A 112 1.92 10.93 11.04
CA ARG A 112 3.05 11.77 11.49
C ARG A 112 3.01 12.05 12.98
N GLU A 113 1.82 12.25 13.56
CA GLU A 113 1.62 12.44 15.00
C GLU A 113 2.01 11.18 15.78
N ILE A 114 1.61 10.00 15.31
CA ILE A 114 2.01 8.73 15.90
C ILE A 114 3.54 8.54 15.82
N GLU A 115 4.15 8.80 14.67
CA GLU A 115 5.62 8.68 14.53
C GLU A 115 6.37 9.70 15.40
N ARG A 116 5.82 10.91 15.56
CA ARG A 116 6.37 11.92 16.48
C ARG A 116 6.24 11.48 17.93
N ALA A 117 5.08 10.98 18.35
CA ALA A 117 4.86 10.45 19.69
C ALA A 117 5.78 9.26 20.00
N LYS A 118 5.98 8.35 19.04
CA LYS A 118 6.96 7.25 19.16
C LYS A 118 8.38 7.76 19.34
N LYS A 119 8.77 8.79 18.58
CA LYS A 119 10.09 9.42 18.70
C LYS A 119 10.26 10.13 20.04
N ASP A 120 9.27 10.91 20.47
CA ASP A 120 9.30 11.63 21.76
C ASP A 120 9.36 10.64 22.93
N LEU A 121 8.64 9.51 22.83
CA LEU A 121 8.76 8.43 23.81
C LEU A 121 10.13 7.75 23.79
N TYR A 122 10.77 7.60 22.63
CA TYR A 122 12.12 7.05 22.50
C TYR A 122 13.20 8.01 23.04
N ASP A 123 13.02 9.31 22.82
CA ASP A 123 13.92 10.33 23.36
C ASP A 123 13.76 10.41 24.89
N HIS A 124 12.52 10.36 25.41
CA HIS A 124 12.23 10.29 26.85
C HIS A 124 12.76 9.00 27.49
N TYR A 125 12.78 7.88 26.75
CA TYR A 125 13.32 6.60 27.18
C TYR A 125 14.83 6.64 27.47
N ASN A 126 15.58 7.42 26.70
CA ASN A 126 17.05 7.54 26.84
C ASN A 126 17.48 8.45 28.01
N GLU A 127 16.55 9.09 28.71
CA GLU A 127 16.83 9.96 29.86
C GLU A 127 16.59 9.30 31.23
N PHE A 128 16.07 8.05 31.27
CA PHE A 128 15.75 7.38 32.54
C PHE A 128 16.95 6.60 33.12
N PRO A 129 17.19 6.67 34.45
CA PRO A 129 18.17 5.82 35.12
C PRO A 129 17.84 4.33 34.95
N THR A 130 18.87 3.52 34.66
CA THR A 130 18.79 2.09 34.28
C THR A 130 17.95 1.22 35.22
N GLU A 131 17.96 1.49 36.53
CA GLU A 131 17.16 0.75 37.51
C GLU A 131 15.65 0.95 37.36
N ARG A 132 15.21 2.13 36.92
CA ARG A 132 13.79 2.43 36.72
C ARG A 132 13.24 1.71 35.48
N LEU A 133 14.08 1.57 34.46
CA LEU A 133 13.77 0.85 33.23
C LEU A 133 13.56 -0.64 33.48
N GLU A 134 14.42 -1.28 34.29
CA GLU A 134 14.28 -2.70 34.64
C GLU A 134 12.98 -2.99 35.41
N LYS A 135 12.57 -2.09 36.31
CA LYS A 135 11.27 -2.19 36.99
C LYS A 135 10.08 -2.04 36.03
N MET A 136 10.17 -1.14 35.05
CA MET A 136 9.09 -0.91 34.07
C MET A 136 8.94 -2.06 33.07
N LYS A 137 10.03 -2.74 32.69
CA LYS A 137 9.97 -3.94 31.82
C LYS A 137 9.18 -5.10 32.44
N GLN A 138 9.11 -5.16 33.77
CA GLN A 138 8.39 -6.19 34.50
C GLN A 138 6.89 -5.87 34.67
N ASP A 139 6.49 -4.63 34.41
CA ASP A 139 5.10 -4.19 34.52
C ASP A 139 4.27 -4.66 33.30
N ARG A 140 3.13 -5.31 33.58
CA ARG A 140 2.24 -5.91 32.58
C ARG A 140 1.71 -4.88 31.58
N TYR A 141 1.55 -3.62 31.99
CA TYR A 141 1.09 -2.53 31.14
C TYR A 141 2.12 -2.14 30.08
N TYR A 142 3.40 -2.11 30.46
CA TYR A 142 4.49 -1.66 29.57
C TYR A 142 5.11 -2.81 28.75
N LYS A 143 4.84 -4.08 29.09
CA LYS A 143 5.42 -5.24 28.39
C LYS A 143 5.19 -5.23 26.88
N ALA A 144 3.99 -4.88 26.42
CA ALA A 144 3.69 -4.78 24.98
C ALA A 144 4.47 -3.63 24.30
N TYR A 145 4.74 -2.56 25.06
CA TYR A 145 5.46 -1.38 24.62
C TYR A 145 6.97 -1.67 24.45
N PHE A 146 7.58 -2.35 25.43
CA PHE A 146 8.98 -2.79 25.38
C PHE A 146 9.25 -3.80 24.27
N ASN A 147 8.34 -4.75 24.04
CA ASN A 147 8.50 -5.73 22.96
C ASN A 147 8.58 -5.09 21.56
N VAL A 148 7.88 -3.96 21.34
CA VAL A 148 7.95 -3.22 20.08
C VAL A 148 9.28 -2.47 19.96
N ILE A 149 9.76 -1.87 21.05
CA ILE A 149 11.05 -1.17 21.09
C ILE A 149 12.22 -2.15 20.89
N ASP A 150 12.22 -3.29 21.59
CA ASP A 150 13.28 -4.31 21.47
C ASP A 150 13.37 -4.88 20.05
N LYS A 151 12.22 -5.03 19.37
CA LYS A 151 12.17 -5.45 17.96
C LYS A 151 12.77 -4.40 17.02
N ILE A 152 12.47 -3.12 17.24
CA ILE A 152 13.04 -1.99 16.46
C ILE A 152 14.55 -1.89 16.69
N ILE A 153 15.02 -2.09 17.92
CA ILE A 153 16.46 -2.09 18.25
C ILE A 153 17.14 -3.27 17.56
N ALA A 154 16.60 -4.49 17.67
CA ALA A 154 17.15 -5.69 17.03
C ALA A 154 17.22 -5.57 15.49
N GLU A 155 16.22 -4.96 14.86
CA GLU A 155 16.22 -4.69 13.41
C GLU A 155 17.30 -3.65 13.01
N ARG A 156 17.69 -2.75 13.92
CA ARG A 156 18.76 -1.76 13.70
C ARG A 156 20.16 -2.31 14.00
N THR A 157 20.32 -3.28 14.90
CA THR A 157 21.64 -3.90 15.19
C THR A 157 22.07 -4.94 14.16
N ILE A 158 21.16 -5.44 13.30
CA ILE A 158 21.49 -6.43 12.25
C ILE A 158 22.12 -5.78 10.99
N HIS A 159 22.02 -4.46 10.85
CA HIS A 159 22.80 -3.70 9.87
C HIS A 159 23.77 -2.77 10.61
N PRO A 160 24.98 -3.23 10.98
CA PRO A 160 26.01 -2.28 11.35
C PRO A 160 26.25 -1.41 10.11
N ASN A 161 26.25 -0.09 10.30
CA ASN A 161 26.74 0.84 9.30
C ASN A 161 28.16 0.42 8.92
N THR A 162 28.33 -0.29 7.81
CA THR A 162 29.51 -0.12 6.97
C THR A 162 29.28 1.17 6.20
N ASP A 163 29.76 2.28 6.76
CA ASP A 163 30.79 3.11 6.13
C ASP A 163 30.91 4.47 6.84
N GLU A 164 32.15 4.97 6.86
CA GLU A 164 32.71 6.23 7.41
C GLU A 164 33.19 6.11 8.88
N ASP A 165 34.48 5.96 9.20
CA ASP A 165 35.75 6.35 8.54
C ASP A 165 36.74 5.20 8.28
#